data_AF-A0A940RAX9-F1
#
_entry.id   AF-A0A940RAX9-F1
#
_cell.length_a   1.000
_cell.length_b   1.000
_cell.length_c   1.000
_cell.angle_alpha   90.00
_cell.angle_beta   90.00
_cell.angle_gamma   90.00
#
_symmetry.space_group_name_H-M   'P 1'
#
loop_
_entity.id
_entity.type
_entity.pdbx_description
1 polymer ?
#
loop_
_entity_poly.entity_id
_entity_poly.type
_entity_poly.pdbx_seq_one_letter_code
_entity_poly.pdbx_strand_id
1 'polypeptide(L)' 'MSFFDKVQDYFSNDIAIDLGTANTLVYVKGRGIILDEPSVVAVQKNYRGMQNRVLAVGKEAKDMS' A
#
# COMPACT_ATOMS: atom_id res chain seq x y z
N MET A 1 19.03 -27.32 5.80
CA MET A 1 18.88 -25.87 5.62
C MET A 1 20.10 -25.19 6.19
N SER A 2 20.85 -24.52 5.33
CA SER A 2 22.16 -23.94 5.61
C SER A 2 22.01 -22.68 6.49
N PHE A 3 23.03 -22.36 7.27
CA PHE A 3 23.09 -21.12 8.06
C PHE A 3 22.87 -19.87 7.20
N PHE A 4 23.33 -19.90 5.94
CA PHE A 4 23.21 -18.81 4.98
C PHE A 4 21.74 -18.55 4.57
N ASP A 5 20.91 -19.58 4.50
CA ASP A 5 19.49 -19.44 4.14
C ASP A 5 18.73 -18.62 5.21
N LYS A 6 19.07 -18.81 6.49
CA LYS A 6 18.46 -18.08 7.61
C LYS A 6 18.81 -16.59 7.63
N VAL A 7 20.04 -16.25 7.21
CA VAL A 7 20.46 -14.85 7.12
C VAL A 7 19.69 -14.16 5.99
N GLN A 8 19.57 -14.81 4.83
CA GLN A 8 18.79 -14.28 3.70
C GLN A 8 17.30 -14.11 4.02
N ASP A 9 16.70 -15.04 4.77
CA ASP A 9 15.28 -14.99 5.19
C ASP A 9 15.00 -13.90 6.24
N TYR A 10 16.02 -13.44 6.96
CA TYR A 10 15.93 -12.28 7.87
C TYR A 10 16.00 -10.94 7.11
N PHE A 11 16.55 -10.95 5.90
CA PHE A 11 16.64 -9.78 5.00
C PHE A 11 15.61 -9.80 3.86
N SER A 12 14.73 -10.82 3.78
CA SER A 12 13.65 -10.84 2.79
C SER A 12 12.56 -9.84 3.17
N ASN A 13 12.09 -9.06 2.19
CA ASN A 13 10.98 -8.13 2.37
C ASN A 13 9.65 -8.88 2.23
N ASP A 14 9.42 -9.88 3.09
CA ASP A 14 8.16 -10.62 3.10
C ASP A 14 7.03 -9.67 3.50
N ILE A 15 6.15 -9.37 2.54
CA ILE A 15 5.04 -8.42 2.68
C ILE A 15 3.70 -9.17 2.59
N ALA A 16 2.76 -8.81 3.46
CA ALA A 16 1.34 -9.12 3.31
C ALA A 16 0.56 -7.80 3.16
N ILE A 17 -0.42 -7.78 2.26
CA ILE A 17 -1.27 -6.61 1.99
C ILE A 17 -2.72 -6.99 2.23
N ASP A 18 -3.40 -6.25 3.09
CA ASP A 18 -4.86 -6.32 3.27
C ASP A 18 -5.49 -5.15 2.52
N LEU A 19 -6.34 -5.45 1.53
CA LEU A 19 -7.02 -4.47 0.68
C LEU A 19 -8.49 -4.37 1.08
N GLY A 20 -8.74 -3.81 2.25
CA GLY A 20 -10.09 -3.56 2.74
C GLY A 20 -10.79 -2.42 1.99
N THR A 21 -12.13 -2.38 2.05
CA THR A 21 -12.93 -1.32 1.40
C THR A 21 -12.71 0.05 2.04
N ALA A 22 -12.42 0.09 3.35
CA ALA A 22 -12.21 1.32 4.10
C ALA A 22 -10.72 1.66 4.27
N ASN A 23 -9.88 0.67 4.53
CA ASN A 23 -8.46 0.82 4.84
C ASN A 23 -7.63 -0.25 4.11
N THR A 24 -6.41 0.14 3.74
CA THR A 24 -5.37 -0.73 3.20
C THR A 24 -4.27 -0.83 4.25
N LEU A 25 -3.91 -2.05 4.62
CA LEU A 25 -2.84 -2.32 5.58
C LEU A 25 -1.70 -3.07 4.90
N VAL A 26 -0.46 -2.72 5.26
CA VAL A 26 0.74 -3.45 4.83
C VAL A 26 1.47 -3.97 6.05
N TYR A 27 1.69 -5.28 6.10
CA TYR A 27 2.48 -5.96 7.11
C TYR A 27 3.81 -6.42 6.53
N VAL A 28 4.90 -6.23 7.28
CA VAL A 28 6.22 -6.78 6.97
C VAL A 28 6.62 -7.77 8.07
N LYS A 29 7.03 -8.98 7.66
CA LYS A 29 7.52 -10.02 8.58
C LYS A 29 8.64 -9.47 9.45
N GLY A 30 8.49 -9.61 10.77
CA GLY A 30 9.47 -9.10 11.74
C GLY A 30 9.39 -7.59 12.03
N ARG A 31 8.56 -6.82 11.33
CA ARG A 31 8.32 -5.38 11.61
C ARG A 31 6.89 -5.06 12.05
N GLY A 32 5.93 -5.91 11.72
CA GLY A 32 4.52 -5.63 12.01
C GLY A 32 3.82 -4.86 10.89
N ILE A 33 2.71 -4.20 11.22
CA ILE A 33 1.99 -3.31 10.30
C ILE A 33 2.82 -2.03 10.13
N ILE A 34 3.21 -1.76 8.89
CA ILE A 34 4.03 -0.59 8.51
C ILE A 34 3.24 0.49 7.77
N LEU A 35 2.02 0.18 7.34
CA LEU A 35 1.10 1.10 6.67
C LEU A 35 -0.34 0.77 7.08
N ASP A 36 -1.11 1.80 7.41
CA ASP A 36 -2.57 1.77 7.58
C ASP A 36 -3.12 3.09 7.01
N GLU A 37 -3.60 3.03 5.77
CA GLU A 37 -4.11 4.19 5.05
C GLU A 37 -5.55 3.94 4.60
N PRO A 38 -6.42 4.97 4.52
CA PRO A 38 -7.70 4.84 3.87
C PRO A 38 -7.57 4.27 2.44
N SER A 39 -8.46 3.35 2.05
CA SER A 39 -8.52 2.77 0.70
C SER A 39 -9.17 3.72 -0.30
N VAL A 40 -8.61 4.93 -0.42
CA VAL A 40 -9.18 6.04 -1.19
C VAL A 40 -8.12 6.65 -2.11
N VAL A 41 -8.55 7.04 -3.31
CA VAL A 41 -7.73 7.77 -4.30
C VAL A 41 -8.53 8.95 -4.83
N ALA A 42 -7.95 10.14 -4.80
CA ALA A 42 -8.52 11.33 -5.43
C ALA A 42 -8.08 11.39 -6.89
N VAL A 43 -9.04 11.50 -7.82
CA VAL A 43 -8.78 11.48 -9.27
C VAL A 43 -9.38 12.70 -9.96
N GLN A 44 -8.59 13.35 -10.83
CA GLN A 44 -9.09 14.33 -11.78
C GLN A 44 -9.62 13.60 -13.02
N LYS A 45 -10.92 13.71 -13.26
CA LYS A 45 -11.59 13.10 -14.42
C LYS A 45 -11.26 13.86 -15.70
N ASN A 46 -10.80 13.15 -16.71
CA ASN A 46 -10.56 13.71 -18.04
C ASN A 46 -11.63 13.23 -19.02
N TYR A 47 -12.46 14.14 -19.52
CA TYR A 47 -13.71 13.80 -20.22
C TYR A 47 -13.59 13.45 -21.71
N ARG A 48 -12.38 13.49 -22.31
CA ARG A 48 -12.16 13.25 -23.75
C ARG A 48 -11.46 11.92 -24.07
N GLY A 49 -11.71 10.89 -23.27
CA GLY A 49 -11.03 9.58 -23.42
C GLY A 49 -9.55 9.62 -23.04
N MET A 50 -9.09 10.70 -22.41
CA MET A 50 -7.74 10.81 -21.85
C MET A 50 -7.69 10.13 -20.47
N GLN A 51 -6.52 9.61 -20.09
CA GLN A 51 -6.35 8.94 -18.80
C GLN A 51 -6.67 9.88 -17.62
N ASN A 52 -7.40 9.39 -16.62
CA ASN A 52 -7.60 10.14 -15.38
C ASN A 52 -6.26 10.35 -14.67
N ARG A 53 -6.08 11.54 -14.08
CA ARG A 53 -4.87 11.85 -13.32
C ARG A 53 -5.12 11.60 -11.84
N VAL A 54 -4.24 10.82 -11.18
CA VAL A 54 -4.24 10.67 -9.72
C VAL A 54 -3.72 11.96 -9.09
N LEU A 55 -4.45 12.49 -8.10
CA LEU A 55 -4.12 13.71 -7.37
C LEU A 55 -3.52 13.40 -6.00
N ALA A 56 -4.10 12.43 -5.28
CA ALA A 56 -3.67 12.01 -3.95
C ALA A 56 -4.13 10.56 -3.67
N VAL A 57 -3.54 9.91 -2.67
CA VAL A 57 -3.90 8.58 -2.16
C VAL A 57 -3.99 8.59 -0.63
N GLY A 58 -4.69 7.63 -0.03
CA GLY A 58 -4.69 7.46 1.42
C GLY A 58 -5.36 8.61 2.15
N LYS A 59 -4.75 9.06 3.25
CA LYS A 59 -5.26 10.12 4.12
C LYS A 59 -5.49 11.44 3.37
N GLU A 60 -4.55 11.84 2.53
CA GLU A 60 -4.67 13.07 1.73
C GLU A 60 -5.86 13.00 0.77
N ALA A 61 -6.09 11.84 0.15
CA ALA A 61 -7.25 11.64 -0.71
C ALA A 61 -8.58 11.66 0.06
N LYS A 62 -8.59 11.09 1.28
CA LYS A 62 -9.77 11.09 2.16
C LYS A 62 -10.12 12.49 2.67
N ASP A 63 -9.13 13.35 2.89
CA ASP A 63 -9.37 14.72 3.36
C ASP A 63 -9.84 15.66 2.22
N MET A 64 -9.80 15.21 0.97
CA MET A 64 -10.35 15.90 -0.21
C MET A 64 -11.83 15.61 -0.47
N SER A 65 -12.41 14.57 0.14
CA SER A 65 -13.81 14.16 -0.03
C SER A 65 -14.74 14.86 0.94
#